data_AF-A0A1I1JL95-F1
#
_entry.id   AF-A0A1I1JL95-F1
#
_cell.length_a   1.000
_cell.length_b   1.000
_cell.length_c   1.000
_cell.angle_alpha   90.00
_cell.angle_beta   90.00
_cell.angle_gamma   90.00
#
_symmetry.space_group_name_H-M   'P 1'
#
loop_
_entity.id
_entity.type
_entity.pdbx_description
1 polymer ?
#
loop_
_entity_poly.entity_id
_entity_poly.type
_entity_poly.pdbx_seq_one_letter_code
_entity_poly.pdbx_strand_id
1 'polypeptide(L)'
;MNQIETGKFIASCRKEKGLTQAQLAEKLNITDRAVSKWETGKCMPDSSIMLELCSILGVTVNELLSGERINMNNYEEKVSENLIELKKQNENSFNIGKLLAIAFSASIGIAILVCIICDFANSGSFTWSPIVLVSCLLGWSITIPMILLGKKGIKTALIVLTTLILPYLFILRTIIGVKEIFHIGGVMAAVSIAFIWVIYTLFAHFMDRKFLATGIAFIVSLPFMIIINAGLWFMIGEPVVDIWDLLSAFCFAIVGVACIIYDRKRKMLTEA
;
A
#
# COMPACT_ATOMS: atom_id res chain seq x y z
N MET A 1 -24.61 11.45 0.02
CA MET A 1 -25.66 12.39 0.44
C MET A 1 -26.99 11.67 0.37
N ASN A 2 -27.67 11.52 1.50
CA ASN A 2 -28.93 10.80 1.58
C ASN A 2 -30.10 11.79 1.50
N GLN A 3 -30.76 11.88 0.34
CA GLN A 3 -31.84 12.84 0.09
C GLN A 3 -33.04 12.66 1.05
N ILE A 4 -33.24 11.44 1.53
CA ILE A 4 -34.31 11.13 2.49
C ILE A 4 -33.99 11.73 3.86
N GLU A 5 -32.73 11.67 4.29
CA GLU A 5 -32.29 12.26 5.56
C GLU A 5 -32.33 13.78 5.52
N THR A 6 -31.81 14.39 4.44
CA THR A 6 -31.93 15.84 4.20
C THR A 6 -33.39 16.31 4.16
N GLY A 7 -34.28 15.56 3.49
CA GLY A 7 -35.71 15.89 3.44
C GLY A 7 -36.38 15.86 4.82
N LYS A 8 -36.13 14.81 5.61
CA LYS A 8 -36.64 14.72 6.99
C LYS A 8 -36.12 15.86 7.86
N PHE A 9 -34.86 16.26 7.66
CA PHE A 9 -34.24 17.36 8.38
C PHE A 9 -34.84 18.72 8.00
N ILE A 10 -35.11 18.98 6.71
CA ILE A 10 -35.84 20.17 6.27
C ILE A 10 -37.21 20.24 6.95
N ALA A 11 -37.92 19.11 6.99
CA ALA A 11 -39.24 19.02 7.62
C ALA A 11 -39.19 19.28 9.14
N SER A 12 -38.17 18.77 9.85
CA SER A 12 -38.01 19.02 11.29
C SER A 12 -37.69 20.48 11.56
N CYS A 13 -36.75 21.08 10.82
CA CYS A 13 -36.39 22.50 10.97
C CYS A 13 -37.57 23.43 10.68
N ARG A 14 -38.37 23.14 9.64
CA ARG A 14 -39.56 23.91 9.32
C ARG A 14 -40.57 23.88 10.47
N LYS A 15 -40.79 22.71 11.06
CA LYS A 15 -41.71 22.53 12.19
C LYS A 15 -41.19 23.24 13.46
N GLU A 16 -39.88 23.22 13.71
CA GLU A 16 -39.26 23.99 14.80
C GLU A 16 -39.50 25.50 14.67
N LYS A 17 -39.55 26.01 13.43
CA LYS A 17 -39.91 27.41 13.14
C LYS A 17 -41.41 27.68 13.13
N GLY A 18 -42.26 26.67 13.38
CA GLY A 18 -43.71 26.80 13.38
C GLY A 18 -44.32 27.10 12.00
N LEU A 19 -43.58 26.87 10.91
CA LEU A 19 -44.01 27.19 9.55
C LEU A 19 -44.78 26.01 8.94
N THR A 20 -45.81 26.28 8.12
CA THR A 20 -46.41 25.29 7.22
C THR A 20 -45.59 25.14 5.93
N GLN A 21 -45.80 24.07 5.16
CA GLN A 21 -45.12 23.91 3.86
C GLN A 21 -45.43 25.08 2.91
N ALA A 22 -46.67 25.56 2.92
CA ALA A 22 -47.10 26.71 2.12
C ALA A 22 -46.40 28.01 2.55
N GLN A 23 -46.25 28.25 3.86
CA GLN A 23 -45.56 29.44 4.38
C GLN A 23 -44.05 29.42 4.08
N LEU A 24 -43.41 28.24 4.12
CA LEU A 24 -42.02 28.12 3.73
C LEU A 24 -41.85 28.35 2.22
N ALA A 25 -42.78 27.84 1.41
CA ALA A 25 -42.78 28.02 -0.03
C ALA A 25 -42.99 29.49 -0.44
N GLU A 26 -43.90 30.19 0.25
CA GLU A 26 -44.15 31.63 0.06
C GLU A 26 -42.89 32.46 0.35
N LYS A 27 -42.19 32.17 1.45
CA LYS A 27 -40.94 32.85 1.81
C LYS A 27 -39.80 32.63 0.81
N LEU A 28 -39.85 31.54 0.05
CA LEU A 28 -38.84 31.17 -0.96
C LEU A 28 -39.31 31.48 -2.39
N ASN A 29 -40.49 32.07 -2.58
CA ASN A 29 -41.09 32.33 -3.89
C ASN A 29 -41.22 31.06 -4.78
N ILE A 30 -41.60 29.94 -4.18
CA ILE A 30 -41.81 28.65 -4.86
C ILE A 30 -43.17 28.04 -4.54
N THR A 31 -43.48 26.91 -5.17
CA THR A 31 -44.69 26.12 -4.86
C THR A 31 -44.51 25.26 -3.62
N ASP A 32 -45.57 25.11 -2.82
CA ASP A 32 -45.68 24.16 -1.71
C ASP A 32 -45.34 22.71 -2.11
N ARG A 33 -45.68 22.31 -3.34
CA ARG A 33 -45.32 21.01 -3.94
C ARG A 33 -43.81 20.80 -4.02
N ALA A 34 -43.02 21.85 -4.22
CA ALA A 34 -41.56 21.76 -4.25
C ALA A 34 -41.03 21.41 -2.86
N VAL A 35 -41.50 22.11 -1.82
CA VAL A 35 -41.17 21.83 -0.42
C VAL A 35 -41.57 20.40 -0.03
N SER A 36 -42.76 19.93 -0.44
CA SER A 36 -43.21 18.56 -0.20
C SER A 36 -42.29 17.51 -0.85
N LYS A 37 -41.79 17.76 -2.07
CA LYS A 37 -40.81 16.89 -2.73
C LYS A 37 -39.47 16.86 -2.02
N TRP A 38 -39.02 17.99 -1.47
CA TRP A 38 -37.81 18.05 -0.66
C TRP A 38 -37.98 17.25 0.62
N GLU A 39 -39.06 17.49 1.37
CA GLU A 39 -39.32 16.83 2.66
C GLU A 39 -39.51 15.32 2.54
N THR A 40 -39.96 14.84 1.38
CA THR A 40 -40.12 13.42 1.07
C THR A 40 -38.89 12.78 0.41
N GLY A 41 -37.80 13.53 0.22
CA GLY A 41 -36.56 13.06 -0.40
C GLY A 41 -36.69 12.74 -1.89
N LYS A 42 -37.73 13.26 -2.57
CA LYS A 42 -37.97 13.04 -4.01
C LYS A 42 -37.15 13.96 -4.90
N CYS A 43 -36.75 15.13 -4.40
CA CYS A 43 -35.73 15.97 -5.05
C CYS A 43 -35.04 16.85 -4.01
N MET A 44 -33.95 17.52 -4.42
CA MET A 44 -33.22 18.47 -3.58
C MET A 44 -33.61 19.92 -3.89
N PRO A 45 -33.45 20.84 -2.92
CA PRO A 45 -33.45 22.27 -3.20
C PRO A 45 -32.37 22.62 -4.21
N ASP A 46 -32.66 23.54 -5.13
CA ASP A 46 -31.65 24.05 -6.06
C ASP A 46 -30.61 24.89 -5.28
N SER A 47 -29.38 24.88 -5.78
CA SER A 47 -28.25 25.68 -5.32
C SER A 47 -28.60 27.17 -5.15
N SER A 48 -29.44 27.72 -6.04
CA SER A 48 -29.88 29.12 -6.02
C SER A 48 -30.74 29.47 -4.80
N ILE A 49 -31.51 28.52 -4.28
CA ILE A 49 -32.46 28.69 -3.15
C ILE A 49 -31.90 28.14 -1.84
N MET A 50 -30.78 27.41 -1.91
CA MET A 50 -30.15 26.71 -0.79
C MET A 50 -29.77 27.65 0.36
N LEU A 51 -29.14 28.79 0.06
CA LEU A 51 -28.68 29.75 1.06
C LEU A 51 -29.86 30.44 1.77
N GLU A 52 -30.90 30.78 1.02
CA GLU A 52 -32.10 31.43 1.53
C GLU A 52 -32.92 30.46 2.40
N LEU A 53 -33.06 29.21 1.96
CA LEU A 53 -33.65 28.12 2.74
C LEU A 53 -32.90 27.92 4.07
N CYS A 54 -31.57 27.88 4.03
CA CYS A 54 -30.72 27.78 5.22
C CYS A 54 -30.93 28.95 6.17
N SER A 55 -31.03 30.18 5.65
CA SER A 55 -31.30 31.39 6.44
C SER A 55 -32.66 31.32 7.16
N ILE A 56 -33.73 30.93 6.46
CA ILE A 56 -35.08 30.81 7.04
C ILE A 56 -35.13 29.72 8.12
N LEU A 57 -34.47 28.58 7.86
CA LEU A 57 -34.44 27.44 8.78
C LEU A 57 -33.46 27.65 9.95
N GLY A 58 -32.54 28.61 9.84
CA GLY A 58 -31.52 28.89 10.87
C GLY A 58 -30.44 27.81 10.96
N VAL A 59 -30.03 27.28 9.81
CA VAL A 59 -29.03 26.20 9.69
C VAL A 59 -27.97 26.59 8.68
N THR A 60 -26.81 25.95 8.75
CA THR A 60 -25.80 26.05 7.69
C THR A 60 -26.14 25.12 6.53
N VAL A 61 -25.63 25.41 5.34
CA VAL A 61 -25.74 24.52 4.18
C VAL A 61 -25.19 23.14 4.50
N ASN A 62 -24.09 23.08 5.26
CA ASN A 62 -23.47 21.81 5.62
C ASN A 62 -24.42 20.95 6.46
N GLU A 63 -25.04 21.53 7.50
CA GLU A 63 -26.07 20.86 8.34
C GLU A 63 -27.26 20.37 7.52
N LEU A 64 -27.72 21.18 6.56
CA LEU A 64 -28.83 20.82 5.68
C LEU A 64 -28.49 19.58 4.83
N LEU A 65 -27.29 19.56 4.23
CA LEU A 65 -26.83 18.49 3.36
C LEU A 65 -26.42 17.22 4.13
N SER A 66 -25.96 17.35 5.38
CA SER A 66 -25.69 16.23 6.28
C SER A 66 -26.96 15.67 6.95
N GLY A 67 -28.08 16.40 6.93
CA GLY A 67 -29.36 15.93 7.48
C GLY A 67 -29.41 15.90 9.02
N GLU A 68 -28.45 16.54 9.68
CA GLU A 68 -28.35 16.64 11.14
C GLU A 68 -27.74 17.99 11.54
N ARG A 69 -28.13 18.50 12.72
CA ARG A 69 -27.48 19.68 13.33
C ARG A 69 -26.05 19.29 13.66
N ILE A 70 -25.09 20.11 13.23
CA ILE A 70 -23.69 19.92 13.58
C ILE A 70 -23.52 20.60 14.93
N ASN A 71 -23.79 19.86 16.01
CA ASN A 71 -23.49 20.33 17.35
C ASN A 71 -21.97 20.26 17.54
N MET A 72 -21.32 21.42 17.64
CA MET A 72 -19.86 21.55 17.70
C MET A 72 -19.26 20.78 18.89
N ASN A 73 -20.01 20.64 20.00
CA ASN A 73 -19.58 19.86 21.16
C ASN A 73 -19.55 18.35 20.87
N ASN A 74 -20.55 17.82 20.15
CA ASN A 74 -20.55 16.41 19.73
C ASN A 74 -19.51 16.12 18.64
N TYR A 75 -19.12 17.13 17.85
CA TYR A 75 -18.08 16.97 16.84
C TYR A 75 -16.70 16.78 17.49
N GLU A 76 -16.35 17.60 18.48
CA GLU A 76 -15.09 17.44 19.21
C GLU A 76 -15.02 16.11 19.96
N GLU A 77 -16.12 15.70 20.60
CA GLU A 77 -16.20 14.41 21.29
C GLU A 77 -16.03 13.24 20.32
N LYS A 78 -16.79 13.20 19.21
CA LYS A 78 -16.63 12.17 18.16
C LYS A 78 -15.23 12.16 17.55
N VAL A 79 -14.62 13.33 17.33
CA VAL A 79 -13.23 13.41 16.83
C VAL A 79 -12.27 12.83 17.85
N SER A 80 -12.44 13.16 19.14
CA SER A 80 -11.61 12.64 20.21
C SER A 80 -11.72 11.12 20.35
N GLU A 81 -12.93 10.56 20.27
CA GLU A 81 -13.19 9.12 20.29
C GLU A 81 -12.52 8.42 19.10
N ASN A 82 -12.72 8.94 17.88
CA ASN A 82 -12.08 8.40 16.68
C ASN A 82 -10.54 8.43 16.79
N LEU A 83 -9.96 9.50 17.35
CA LEU A 83 -8.51 9.60 17.57
C LEU A 83 -8.01 8.58 18.60
N ILE A 84 -8.77 8.32 19.67
CA ILE A 84 -8.44 7.30 20.66
C ILE A 84 -8.51 5.91 20.03
N GLU A 85 -9.55 5.63 19.23
CA GLU A 85 -9.71 4.36 18.53
C GLU A 85 -8.57 4.12 17.52
N LEU A 86 -8.19 5.12 16.74
CA LEU A 86 -7.05 5.05 15.81
C LEU A 86 -5.72 4.79 16.55
N LYS A 87 -5.49 5.45 17.70
CA LYS A 87 -4.31 5.19 18.53
C LYS A 87 -4.29 3.74 19.03
N LYS A 88 -5.41 3.26 19.56
CA LYS A 88 -5.55 1.89 20.07
C LYS A 88 -5.38 0.85 18.97
N GLN A 89 -5.92 1.08 17.78
CA GLN A 89 -5.75 0.21 16.62
C GLN A 89 -4.28 0.15 16.18
N ASN A 90 -3.60 1.30 16.13
CA ASN A 90 -2.20 1.38 15.76
C ASN A 90 -1.29 0.70 16.80
N GLU A 91 -1.58 0.88 18.10
CA GLU A 91 -0.87 0.23 19.20
C GLU A 91 -1.05 -1.29 19.17
N ASN A 92 -2.27 -1.78 18.96
CA ASN A 92 -2.54 -3.21 18.78
C ASN A 92 -1.81 -3.79 17.57
N SER A 93 -1.82 -3.10 16.43
CA SER A 93 -1.06 -3.52 15.24
C SER A 93 0.44 -3.56 15.50
N PHE A 94 0.98 -2.60 16.24
CA PHE A 94 2.39 -2.56 16.60
C PHE A 94 2.77 -3.68 17.57
N ASN A 95 1.92 -3.97 18.56
CA ASN A 95 2.11 -5.05 19.52
C ASN A 95 2.09 -6.43 18.83
N ILE A 96 1.16 -6.64 17.88
CA ILE A 96 1.12 -7.85 17.05
C ILE A 96 2.39 -7.96 16.21
N GLY A 97 2.82 -6.87 15.55
CA GLY A 97 4.06 -6.84 14.77
C GLY A 97 5.30 -7.18 15.61
N LYS A 98 5.40 -6.65 16.83
CA LYS A 98 6.48 -6.96 17.77
C LYS A 98 6.46 -8.42 18.20
N LEU A 99 5.30 -8.98 18.52
CA LEU A 99 5.16 -10.40 18.88
C LEU A 99 5.59 -11.30 17.71
N LEU A 100 5.14 -11.01 16.49
CA LEU A 100 5.55 -11.72 15.28
C LEU A 100 7.05 -11.62 15.03
N ALA A 101 7.65 -10.44 15.22
CA ALA A 101 9.08 -10.24 15.05
C ALA A 101 9.90 -11.06 16.06
N ILE A 102 9.46 -11.13 17.33
CA ILE A 102 10.11 -11.96 18.36
C ILE A 102 10.00 -13.44 17.99
N ALA A 103 8.80 -13.92 17.62
CA ALA A 103 8.58 -15.31 17.23
C ALA A 103 9.42 -15.71 16.00
N PHE A 104 9.47 -14.85 15.00
CA PHE A 104 10.28 -15.05 13.78
C PHE A 104 11.79 -15.02 14.07
N SER A 105 12.24 -14.13 14.95
CA SER A 105 13.66 -14.08 15.36
C SER A 105 14.05 -15.33 16.14
N ALA A 106 13.16 -15.82 17.01
CA ALA A 106 13.38 -17.05 17.77
C ALA A 106 13.45 -18.28 16.85
N SER A 107 12.57 -18.37 15.84
CA SER A 107 12.60 -19.50 14.90
C SER A 107 13.89 -19.54 14.07
N ILE A 108 14.38 -18.38 13.60
CA ILE A 108 15.68 -18.29 12.93
C ILE A 108 16.82 -18.67 13.89
N GLY A 109 16.79 -18.20 15.13
CA GLY A 109 17.79 -18.56 16.14
C GLY A 109 17.86 -20.08 16.39
N ILE A 110 16.71 -20.74 16.49
CA ILE A 110 16.62 -22.20 16.62
C ILE A 110 17.18 -22.87 15.36
N ALA A 111 16.83 -22.40 14.17
CA ALA A 111 17.33 -22.97 12.92
C ALA A 111 18.87 -22.88 12.80
N ILE A 112 19.45 -21.73 13.16
CA ILE A 112 20.92 -21.54 13.19
C ILE A 112 21.55 -22.51 14.20
N LEU A 113 21.00 -22.61 15.41
CA LEU A 113 21.50 -23.51 16.45
C LEU A 113 21.47 -24.97 15.98
N VAL A 114 20.38 -25.42 15.36
CA VAL A 114 20.27 -26.78 14.80
C VAL A 114 21.36 -27.01 13.74
N CYS A 115 21.57 -26.06 12.82
CA CYS A 115 22.60 -26.19 11.79
C CYS A 115 24.02 -26.28 12.39
N ILE A 116 24.32 -25.51 13.43
CA ILE A 116 25.61 -25.54 14.12
C ILE A 116 25.83 -26.89 14.80
N ILE A 117 24.83 -27.43 15.49
CA ILE A 117 24.92 -28.74 16.16
C ILE A 117 25.13 -29.84 15.12
N CYS A 118 24.37 -29.85 14.02
CA CYS A 118 24.50 -30.85 12.97
C CYS A 118 25.87 -30.81 12.27
N ASP A 119 26.39 -29.62 11.95
CA ASP A 119 27.71 -29.46 11.35
C ASP A 119 28.81 -29.95 12.30
N PHE A 120 28.76 -29.55 13.57
CA PHE A 120 29.73 -30.00 14.57
C PHE A 120 29.68 -31.51 14.81
N ALA A 121 28.47 -32.08 14.92
CA ALA A 121 28.30 -33.52 15.17
C ALA A 121 28.80 -34.39 14.01
N ASN A 122 28.65 -33.91 12.76
CA ASN A 122 29.06 -34.67 11.58
C ASN A 122 30.55 -34.47 11.23
N SER A 123 31.02 -33.24 11.29
CA SER A 123 32.34 -32.85 10.76
C SER A 123 33.39 -32.62 11.84
N GLY A 124 33.00 -32.63 13.12
CA GLY A 124 33.88 -32.29 14.26
C GLY A 124 34.41 -30.85 14.24
N SER A 125 33.93 -30.02 13.32
CA SER A 125 34.38 -28.67 13.01
C SER A 125 33.26 -27.88 12.33
N PHE A 126 33.40 -26.55 12.22
CA PHE A 126 32.40 -25.69 11.60
C PHE A 126 32.72 -25.44 10.12
N THR A 127 32.15 -26.26 9.23
CA THR A 127 32.49 -26.26 7.81
C THR A 127 31.49 -25.46 6.97
N TRP A 128 30.19 -25.75 7.07
CA TRP A 128 29.13 -25.08 6.28
C TRP A 128 28.16 -24.25 7.12
N SER A 129 28.11 -24.48 8.44
CA SER A 129 27.25 -23.70 9.34
C SER A 129 27.52 -22.18 9.33
N PRO A 130 28.75 -21.65 9.13
CA PRO A 130 28.97 -20.21 9.02
C PRO A 130 28.25 -19.57 7.83
N ILE A 131 28.12 -20.30 6.72
CA ILE A 131 27.41 -19.84 5.51
C ILE A 131 25.92 -19.67 5.82
N VAL A 132 25.35 -20.65 6.51
CA VAL A 132 23.95 -20.62 6.95
C VAL A 132 23.72 -19.47 7.92
N LEU A 133 24.59 -19.29 8.90
CA LEU A 133 24.50 -18.21 9.88
C LEU A 133 24.48 -16.83 9.21
N VAL A 134 25.44 -16.54 8.34
CA VAL A 134 25.55 -15.22 7.69
C VAL A 134 24.37 -14.97 6.75
N SER A 135 23.87 -16.01 6.07
CA SER A 135 22.69 -15.90 5.18
C SER A 135 21.39 -15.68 5.96
N CYS A 136 21.21 -16.37 7.08
CA CYS A 136 20.06 -16.17 7.97
C CYS A 136 20.08 -14.77 8.60
N LEU A 137 21.24 -14.26 9.00
CA LEU A 137 21.37 -12.90 9.56
C LEU A 137 21.03 -11.82 8.53
N LEU A 138 21.46 -11.98 7.27
CA LEU A 138 21.08 -11.07 6.19
C LEU A 138 19.56 -11.09 5.98
N GLY A 139 18.98 -12.29 5.86
CA GLY A 139 17.54 -12.46 5.70
C GLY A 139 16.75 -11.81 6.84
N TRP A 140 17.14 -12.09 8.09
CA TRP A 140 16.55 -11.49 9.29
C TRP A 140 16.62 -9.96 9.27
N SER A 141 17.77 -9.39 8.91
CA SER A 141 17.98 -7.94 8.86
C SER A 141 17.08 -7.26 7.83
N ILE A 142 16.82 -7.92 6.69
CA ILE A 142 15.93 -7.41 5.63
C ILE A 142 14.46 -7.51 6.04
N THR A 143 14.05 -8.61 6.69
CA THR A 143 12.63 -8.88 6.98
C THR A 143 12.12 -8.16 8.23
N ILE A 144 12.96 -7.94 9.25
CA ILE A 144 12.54 -7.31 10.52
C ILE A 144 11.90 -5.92 10.34
N PRO A 145 12.47 -5.00 9.53
CA PRO A 145 11.83 -3.71 9.28
C PRO A 145 10.44 -3.84 8.67
N MET A 146 10.21 -4.84 7.79
CA MET A 146 8.91 -5.08 7.18
C MET A 146 7.87 -5.58 8.20
N ILE A 147 8.29 -6.45 9.13
CA ILE A 147 7.40 -6.99 10.18
C ILE A 147 7.03 -5.91 11.21
N LEU A 148 7.99 -5.07 11.62
CA LEU A 148 7.78 -4.06 12.66
C LEU A 148 7.04 -2.81 12.15
N LEU A 149 7.34 -2.34 10.94
CA LEU A 149 6.84 -1.08 10.39
C LEU A 149 5.78 -1.28 9.29
N GLY A 150 5.41 -2.52 8.98
CA GLY A 150 4.48 -2.87 7.90
C GLY A 150 4.92 -2.27 6.56
N LYS A 151 3.97 -1.64 5.85
CA LYS A 151 4.23 -1.02 4.53
C LYS A 151 5.33 0.05 4.56
N LYS A 152 5.47 0.79 5.66
CA LYS A 152 6.52 1.82 5.81
C LYS A 152 7.91 1.19 5.92
N GLY A 153 7.98 -0.06 6.39
CA GLY A 153 9.22 -0.83 6.51
C GLY A 153 9.84 -1.26 5.20
N ILE A 154 9.09 -1.27 4.08
CA ILE A 154 9.58 -1.71 2.77
C ILE A 154 10.79 -0.86 2.34
N LYS A 155 10.70 0.47 2.46
CA LYS A 155 11.81 1.36 2.10
C LYS A 155 13.04 1.10 2.97
N THR A 156 12.82 0.94 4.27
CA THR A 156 13.91 0.64 5.22
C THR A 156 14.58 -0.70 4.88
N ALA A 157 13.80 -1.74 4.56
CA ALA A 157 14.32 -3.04 4.17
C ALA A 157 15.15 -2.97 2.86
N LEU A 158 14.73 -2.16 1.88
CA LEU A 158 15.50 -1.93 0.66
C LEU A 158 16.83 -1.20 0.93
N ILE A 159 16.83 -0.23 1.85
CA ILE A 159 18.06 0.44 2.28
C ILE A 159 18.98 -0.57 2.97
N VAL A 160 18.46 -1.38 3.89
CA VAL A 160 19.23 -2.43 4.58
C VAL A 160 19.84 -3.41 3.57
N LEU A 161 19.05 -3.94 2.64
CA LEU A 161 19.53 -4.82 1.56
C LEU A 161 20.66 -4.15 0.75
N THR A 162 20.46 -2.90 0.33
CA THR A 162 21.45 -2.14 -0.44
C THR A 162 22.78 -1.99 0.31
N THR A 163 22.70 -1.71 1.62
CA THR A 163 23.89 -1.51 2.46
C THR A 163 24.60 -2.82 2.83
N LEU A 164 23.85 -3.92 3.02
CA LEU A 164 24.39 -5.16 3.57
C LEU A 164 24.78 -6.20 2.52
N ILE A 165 24.31 -6.10 1.26
CA ILE A 165 24.62 -7.12 0.26
C ILE A 165 26.12 -7.23 -0.05
N LEU A 166 26.85 -6.11 -0.15
CA LEU A 166 28.28 -6.12 -0.45
C LEU A 166 29.10 -6.66 0.73
N PRO A 167 28.87 -6.23 1.99
CA PRO A 167 29.45 -6.88 3.16
C PRO A 167 29.15 -8.38 3.21
N TYR A 168 27.92 -8.79 2.94
CA TYR A 168 27.51 -10.19 2.90
C TYR A 168 28.33 -11.00 1.88
N LEU A 169 28.42 -10.53 0.63
CA LEU A 169 29.18 -11.19 -0.43
C LEU A 169 30.68 -11.26 -0.11
N PHE A 170 31.22 -10.23 0.55
CA PHE A 170 32.62 -10.22 0.98
C PHE A 170 32.91 -11.28 2.07
N ILE A 171 32.01 -11.40 3.06
CA ILE A 171 32.08 -12.45 4.08
C ILE A 171 31.95 -13.82 3.43
N LEU A 172 31.00 -13.99 2.51
CA LEU A 172 30.78 -15.25 1.80
C LEU A 172 32.00 -15.68 0.98
N ARG A 173 32.63 -14.73 0.27
CA ARG A 173 33.93 -14.94 -0.39
C ARG A 173 34.99 -15.45 0.58
N THR A 174 35.05 -14.87 1.78
CA THR A 174 36.07 -15.23 2.79
C THR A 174 35.85 -16.63 3.34
N ILE A 175 34.57 -17.01 3.57
CA ILE A 175 34.21 -18.33 4.09
C ILE A 175 34.43 -19.42 3.04
N ILE A 176 34.02 -19.18 1.79
CA ILE A 176 34.10 -20.19 0.72
C ILE A 176 35.49 -20.25 0.08
N GLY A 177 36.27 -19.17 0.15
CA GLY A 177 37.60 -19.08 -0.45
C GLY A 177 37.61 -18.83 -1.97
N VAL A 178 36.44 -18.59 -2.58
CA VAL A 178 36.30 -18.34 -4.02
C VAL A 178 36.12 -16.85 -4.28
N LYS A 179 37.08 -16.24 -4.98
CA LYS A 179 37.07 -14.79 -5.29
C LYS A 179 35.93 -14.39 -6.22
N GLU A 180 35.53 -15.29 -7.12
CA GLU A 180 34.46 -15.05 -8.11
C GLU A 180 33.11 -14.71 -7.47
N ILE A 181 32.86 -15.18 -6.25
CA ILE A 181 31.63 -14.87 -5.51
C ILE A 181 31.47 -13.37 -5.32
N PHE A 182 32.54 -12.67 -4.96
CA PHE A 182 32.48 -11.22 -4.77
C PHE A 182 32.56 -10.46 -6.09
N HIS A 183 33.36 -10.92 -7.05
CA HIS A 183 33.52 -10.23 -8.32
C HIS A 183 32.25 -10.30 -9.17
N ILE A 184 31.76 -11.50 -9.47
CA ILE A 184 30.54 -11.71 -10.25
C ILE A 184 29.32 -11.27 -9.42
N GLY A 185 29.23 -11.74 -8.17
CA GLY A 185 28.10 -11.44 -7.29
C GLY A 185 27.96 -9.94 -7.00
N GLY A 186 29.06 -9.21 -6.85
CA GLY A 186 29.04 -7.77 -6.58
C GLY A 186 28.48 -6.97 -7.76
N VAL A 187 28.91 -7.29 -8.99
CA VAL A 187 28.38 -6.65 -10.21
C VAL A 187 26.89 -6.98 -10.38
N MET A 188 26.50 -8.25 -10.24
CA MET A 188 25.10 -8.66 -10.34
C MET A 188 24.22 -8.04 -9.25
N ALA A 189 24.73 -7.91 -8.02
CA ALA A 189 24.03 -7.27 -6.92
C ALA A 189 23.79 -5.78 -7.19
N ALA A 190 24.77 -5.05 -7.75
CA ALA A 190 24.61 -3.65 -8.10
C ALA A 190 23.51 -3.45 -9.16
N VAL A 191 23.54 -4.25 -10.23
CA VAL A 191 22.51 -4.24 -11.29
C VAL A 191 21.13 -4.57 -10.71
N SER A 192 21.04 -5.60 -9.88
CA SER A 192 19.78 -6.02 -9.24
C SER A 192 19.21 -4.99 -8.26
N ILE A 193 20.06 -4.35 -7.45
CA ILE A 193 19.64 -3.29 -6.54
C ILE A 193 19.07 -2.11 -7.32
N ALA A 194 19.74 -1.68 -8.39
CA ALA A 194 19.27 -0.58 -9.22
C ALA A 194 17.86 -0.88 -9.77
N PHE A 195 17.64 -2.10 -10.25
CA PHE A 195 16.34 -2.53 -10.74
C PHE A 195 15.25 -2.60 -9.65
N ILE A 196 15.58 -3.11 -8.46
CA ILE A 196 14.64 -3.13 -7.33
C ILE A 196 14.22 -1.70 -6.95
N TRP A 197 15.13 -0.73 -6.98
CA TRP A 197 14.80 0.68 -6.75
C TRP A 197 13.93 1.28 -7.87
N VAL A 198 14.16 0.90 -9.13
CA VAL A 198 13.27 1.27 -10.25
C VAL A 198 11.86 0.73 -10.02
N ILE A 199 11.71 -0.53 -9.63
CA ILE A 199 10.39 -1.10 -9.29
C ILE A 199 9.77 -0.35 -8.11
N TYR A 200 10.54 -0.12 -7.03
CA TYR A 200 10.02 0.59 -5.86
C TYR A 200 9.51 1.99 -6.21
N THR A 201 10.28 2.76 -6.99
CA THR A 201 9.89 4.10 -7.43
C THR A 201 8.68 4.09 -8.37
N LEU A 202 8.59 3.09 -9.24
CA LEU A 202 7.42 2.87 -10.10
C LEU A 202 6.15 2.66 -9.27
N PHE A 203 6.18 1.76 -8.28
CA PHE A 203 5.05 1.53 -7.40
C PHE A 203 4.75 2.77 -6.53
N ALA A 204 5.77 3.49 -6.08
CA ALA A 204 5.63 4.77 -5.36
C ALA A 204 4.96 5.86 -6.19
N HIS A 205 5.20 5.90 -7.50
CA HIS A 205 4.62 6.87 -8.42
C HIS A 205 3.15 6.54 -8.77
N PHE A 206 2.83 5.27 -8.98
CA PHE A 206 1.49 4.80 -9.38
C PHE A 206 0.68 4.20 -8.22
N MET A 207 0.62 4.89 -7.08
CA MET A 207 -0.05 4.40 -5.85
C MET A 207 -1.52 3.99 -6.07
N ASP A 208 -2.26 4.72 -6.91
CA ASP A 208 -3.68 4.50 -7.19
C ASP A 208 -3.94 3.43 -8.26
N ARG A 209 -2.95 3.20 -9.14
CA ARG A 209 -3.06 2.27 -10.29
C ARG A 209 -2.07 1.12 -10.16
N LYS A 210 -2.24 0.33 -9.10
CA LYS A 210 -1.35 -0.81 -8.81
C LYS A 210 -1.26 -1.82 -9.95
N PHE A 211 -2.34 -2.06 -10.68
CA PHE A 211 -2.33 -3.00 -11.82
C PHE A 211 -1.54 -2.43 -13.01
N LEU A 212 -1.63 -1.13 -13.28
CA LEU A 212 -0.76 -0.47 -14.25
C LEU A 212 0.71 -0.56 -13.84
N ALA A 213 1.02 -0.30 -12.56
CA ALA A 213 2.37 -0.41 -12.03
C ALA A 213 2.92 -1.84 -12.19
N THR A 214 2.14 -2.86 -11.80
CA THR A 214 2.51 -4.27 -12.01
C THR A 214 2.77 -4.57 -13.48
N GLY A 215 1.91 -4.08 -14.37
CA GLY A 215 2.07 -4.27 -15.81
C GLY A 215 3.36 -3.66 -16.35
N ILE A 216 3.66 -2.42 -16.00
CA ILE A 216 4.90 -1.73 -16.40
C ILE A 216 6.13 -2.43 -15.79
N ALA A 217 6.06 -2.87 -14.54
CA ALA A 217 7.16 -3.58 -13.89
C ALA A 217 7.56 -4.83 -14.68
N PHE A 218 6.60 -5.65 -15.12
CA PHE A 218 6.88 -6.83 -15.97
C PHE A 218 7.48 -6.47 -17.33
N ILE A 219 7.06 -5.37 -17.96
CA ILE A 219 7.65 -4.91 -19.22
C ILE A 219 9.08 -4.41 -19.02
N VAL A 220 9.36 -3.70 -17.93
CA VAL A 220 10.72 -3.22 -17.59
C VAL A 220 11.64 -4.38 -17.18
N SER A 221 11.10 -5.52 -16.73
CA SER A 221 11.90 -6.74 -16.50
C SER A 221 12.55 -7.28 -17.77
N LEU A 222 11.99 -7.01 -18.96
CA LEU A 222 12.54 -7.49 -20.24
C LEU A 222 13.93 -6.92 -20.56
N PRO A 223 14.12 -5.58 -20.63
CA PRO A 223 15.47 -5.02 -20.84
C PRO A 223 16.39 -5.33 -19.65
N PHE A 224 15.86 -5.46 -18.43
CA PHE A 224 16.66 -5.83 -17.26
C PHE A 224 17.28 -7.24 -17.39
N MET A 225 16.52 -8.22 -17.88
CA MET A 225 17.02 -9.57 -18.13
C MET A 225 18.18 -9.55 -19.14
N ILE A 226 18.05 -8.80 -20.23
CA ILE A 226 19.11 -8.62 -21.23
C ILE A 226 20.37 -7.99 -20.59
N ILE A 227 20.21 -7.01 -19.70
CA ILE A 227 21.33 -6.38 -18.99
C ILE A 227 22.06 -7.39 -18.09
N ILE A 228 21.32 -8.22 -17.35
CA ILE A 228 21.93 -9.29 -16.53
C ILE A 228 22.72 -10.24 -17.42
N ASN A 229 22.10 -10.77 -18.47
CA ASN A 229 22.72 -11.79 -19.31
C ASN A 229 23.90 -11.22 -20.10
N ALA A 230 23.84 -9.97 -20.55
CA ALA A 230 24.99 -9.28 -21.15
C ALA A 230 26.15 -9.13 -20.14
N GLY A 231 25.83 -8.85 -18.87
CA GLY A 231 26.82 -8.81 -17.79
C GLY A 231 27.45 -10.18 -17.53
N LEU A 232 26.66 -11.24 -17.50
CA LEU A 232 27.14 -12.62 -17.35
C LEU A 232 27.99 -13.05 -18.55
N TRP A 233 27.55 -12.77 -19.78
CA TRP A 233 28.31 -13.04 -20.99
C TRP A 233 29.70 -12.40 -20.95
N PHE A 234 29.78 -11.14 -20.52
CA PHE A 234 31.06 -10.43 -20.41
C PHE A 234 32.00 -11.05 -19.37
N MET A 235 31.47 -11.58 -18.26
CA MET A 235 32.28 -12.09 -17.16
C MET A 235 32.66 -13.56 -17.30
N ILE A 236 31.74 -14.41 -17.78
CA ILE A 236 31.88 -15.87 -17.79
C ILE A 236 31.61 -16.52 -19.16
N GLY A 237 31.28 -15.73 -20.18
CA GLY A 237 31.06 -16.23 -21.54
C GLY A 237 29.73 -16.97 -21.76
N GLU A 238 28.81 -16.88 -20.80
CA GLU A 238 27.44 -17.40 -20.92
C GLU A 238 26.69 -16.74 -22.09
N PRO A 239 25.91 -17.48 -22.89
CA PRO A 239 25.13 -16.88 -23.98
C PRO A 239 24.19 -15.79 -23.46
N VAL A 240 24.06 -14.69 -24.21
CA VAL A 240 23.22 -13.54 -23.81
C VAL A 240 21.73 -13.89 -23.82
N VAL A 241 21.32 -14.85 -24.66
CA VAL A 241 19.93 -15.29 -24.77
C VAL A 241 19.91 -16.81 -24.87
N ASP A 242 19.16 -17.44 -23.97
CA ASP A 242 18.83 -18.85 -24.00
C ASP A 242 17.31 -19.09 -24.18
N ILE A 243 16.91 -20.37 -24.21
CA ILE A 243 15.51 -20.77 -24.35
C ILE A 243 14.65 -20.33 -23.15
N TRP A 244 15.21 -20.33 -21.95
CA TRP A 244 14.53 -19.95 -20.72
C TRP A 244 14.30 -18.45 -20.63
N ASP A 245 15.21 -17.64 -21.17
CA ASP A 245 15.07 -16.20 -21.33
C ASP A 245 13.90 -15.89 -22.26
N LEU A 246 13.80 -16.59 -23.39
CA LEU A 246 12.71 -16.38 -24.35
C LEU A 246 11.35 -16.73 -23.73
N LEU A 247 11.28 -17.84 -22.99
CA LEU A 247 10.08 -18.25 -22.26
C LEU A 247 9.71 -17.22 -21.18
N SER A 248 10.68 -16.77 -20.40
CA SER A 248 10.47 -15.79 -19.34
C SER A 248 10.03 -14.44 -19.90
N ALA A 249 10.64 -13.99 -21.00
CA ALA A 249 10.26 -12.79 -21.72
C ALA A 249 8.82 -12.86 -22.24
N PHE A 250 8.42 -14.01 -22.81
CA PHE A 250 7.04 -14.23 -23.25
C PHE A 250 6.05 -14.16 -22.07
N CYS A 251 6.36 -14.83 -20.96
CA CYS A 251 5.54 -14.78 -19.75
C CYS A 251 5.40 -13.34 -19.21
N PHE A 252 6.51 -12.60 -19.09
CA PHE A 252 6.50 -11.21 -18.63
C PHE A 252 5.72 -10.30 -19.58
N ALA A 253 5.83 -10.48 -20.90
CA ALA A 253 5.06 -9.72 -21.88
C ALA A 253 3.56 -9.99 -21.75
N ILE A 254 3.13 -11.25 -21.64
CA ILE A 254 1.71 -11.61 -21.47
C ILE A 254 1.15 -10.99 -20.19
N VAL A 255 1.80 -11.24 -19.05
CA VAL A 255 1.33 -10.77 -17.76
C VAL A 255 1.33 -9.24 -17.73
N GLY A 256 2.38 -8.62 -18.26
CA GLY A 256 2.50 -7.17 -18.38
C GLY A 256 1.34 -6.55 -19.15
N VAL A 257 1.08 -7.04 -20.36
CA VAL A 257 -0.01 -6.56 -21.22
C VAL A 257 -1.38 -6.84 -20.59
N ALA A 258 -1.59 -8.02 -20.02
CA ALA A 258 -2.85 -8.38 -19.37
C ALA A 258 -3.17 -7.44 -18.19
N CYS A 259 -2.18 -7.13 -17.35
CA CYS A 259 -2.35 -6.19 -16.24
C CYS A 259 -2.69 -4.77 -16.72
N ILE A 260 -2.05 -4.29 -17.81
CA ILE A 260 -2.33 -2.97 -18.38
C ILE A 260 -3.75 -2.90 -18.97
N ILE A 261 -4.17 -3.95 -19.69
CA ILE A 261 -5.53 -4.03 -20.26
C ILE A 261 -6.57 -4.08 -19.15
N TYR A 262 -6.34 -4.91 -18.13
CA TYR A 262 -7.24 -5.03 -16.98
C TYR A 262 -7.42 -3.69 -16.26
N ASP A 263 -6.32 -2.97 -16.02
CA ASP A 263 -6.36 -1.67 -15.37
C ASP A 263 -7.12 -0.62 -16.20
N ARG A 264 -6.94 -0.61 -17.53
CA ARG A 264 -7.71 0.25 -18.44
C ARG A 264 -9.21 -0.06 -18.38
N LYS A 265 -9.59 -1.34 -18.42
CA LYS A 265 -10.98 -1.78 -18.35
C LYS A 265 -11.62 -1.41 -17.02
N ARG A 266 -10.90 -1.62 -15.91
CA ARG A 266 -11.35 -1.25 -14.56
C ARG A 266 -11.63 0.25 -14.46
N LYS A 267 -10.73 1.08 -15.00
CA LYS A 267 -10.87 2.54 -15.00
C LYS A 267 -12.12 3.00 -15.76
N MET A 268 -12.38 2.43 -16.94
CA MET A 268 -13.60 2.73 -17.71
C MET A 268 -14.89 2.38 -16.94
N LEU A 269 -14.91 1.28 -16.20
CA LEU A 269 -16.07 0.85 -15.40
C LEU A 269 -16.32 1.72 -14.17
N THR A 270 -15.29 2.40 -13.64
CA THR A 270 -15.43 3.31 -12.50
C THR A 270 -15.78 4.75 -12.92
N GLU A 271 -15.60 5.08 -14.20
CA GLU A 271 -15.88 6.41 -14.77
C GLU A 271 -17.21 6.48 -15.55
N ALA A 272 -17.88 5.33 -15.75
CA ALA A 272 -19.19 5.19 -16.41
C ALA A 272 -20.33 5.06 -15.39
#